data_AF-A0A015J6U1-F1
#
_entry.id   AF-A0A015J6U1-F1
#
_cell.length_a   1.000
_cell.length_b   1.000
_cell.length_c   1.000
_cell.angle_alpha   90.00
_cell.angle_beta   90.00
_cell.angle_gamma   90.00
#
_symmetry.space_group_name_H-M   'P 1'
#
loop_
_entity.id
_entity.type
_entity.pdbx_description
1 polymer ?
#
loop_
_entity_poly.entity_id
_entity_poly.type
_entity_poly.pdbx_seq_one_letter_code
_entity_poly.pdbx_strand_id
1 'polypeptide(L)'
;MEDLMHLFMCKKRRLPMQQILQSYQNHLISKIQEAGKLANIDPTPFIAKLTSLSCWSFSSTNWSSYALVRGCLPTLFIDILVDLSIPRISAIKVIAAIHNNFVQKFRKRIWNLRSYEKSRWENAMNITYKLKTTPKPSNLPLSTYIPYSSDVHLYFQ
;
A
#
# COMPACT_ATOMS: atom_id res chain seq x y z
N MET A 1 -1.23 0.74 21.96
CA MET A 1 -0.49 -0.03 20.94
C MET A 1 0.09 0.97 19.94
N GLU A 2 1.40 0.97 19.73
CA GLU A 2 2.03 1.91 18.80
C GLU A 2 1.65 1.50 17.36
N ASP A 3 0.78 2.29 16.74
CA ASP A 3 0.16 1.97 15.46
C ASP A 3 1.15 2.17 14.30
N LEU A 4 1.01 1.42 13.20
CA LEU A 4 1.80 1.53 11.97
C LEU A 4 1.97 2.98 11.50
N MET A 5 1.05 3.86 11.88
CA MET A 5 1.06 5.30 11.65
C MET A 5 2.41 5.94 11.98
N HIS A 6 3.09 5.53 13.05
CA HIS A 6 4.37 6.13 13.45
C HIS A 6 5.50 5.84 12.45
N LEU A 7 5.42 4.72 11.75
CA LEU A 7 6.31 4.42 10.63
C LEU A 7 6.06 5.38 9.46
N PHE A 8 4.81 5.79 9.25
CA PHE A 8 4.40 6.76 8.23
C PHE A 8 4.90 8.19 8.50
N MET A 9 5.10 8.54 9.77
CA MET A 9 5.59 9.85 10.20
C MET A 9 7.11 10.02 10.09
N CYS A 10 7.85 8.93 9.85
CA CYS A 10 9.29 8.93 9.91
C CYS A 10 9.97 9.53 8.66
N LYS A 11 10.63 10.69 8.81
CA LYS A 11 11.45 11.29 7.74
C LYS A 11 12.57 10.37 7.23
N LYS A 12 13.30 9.67 8.11
CA LYS A 12 14.42 8.78 7.73
C LYS A 12 14.00 7.51 6.95
N ARG A 13 12.72 7.13 6.99
CA ARG A 13 12.15 5.95 6.34
C ARG A 13 11.30 6.31 5.13
N ARG A 14 11.02 7.60 4.93
CA ARG A 14 10.27 8.13 3.79
C ARG A 14 10.88 7.66 2.47
N LEU A 15 12.20 7.79 2.31
CA LEU A 15 12.87 7.38 1.07
C LEU A 15 12.78 5.86 0.82
N PRO A 16 13.16 4.97 1.76
CA PRO A 16 12.94 3.53 1.61
C PRO A 16 11.49 3.15 1.32
N MET A 17 10.51 3.78 1.98
CA MET A 17 9.09 3.50 1.73
C MET A 17 8.62 3.99 0.37
N GLN A 18 9.03 5.19 -0.05
CA GLN A 18 8.76 5.71 -1.39
C GLN A 18 9.33 4.77 -2.46
N GLN A 19 10.53 4.23 -2.26
CA GLN A 19 11.10 3.24 -3.19
C GLN A 19 10.27 1.95 -3.26
N ILE A 20 9.78 1.45 -2.12
CA ILE A 20 8.92 0.25 -2.09
C ILE A 20 7.58 0.52 -2.76
N LEU A 21 6.95 1.68 -2.49
CA LEU A 21 5.71 2.10 -3.13
C LEU A 21 5.88 2.31 -4.64
N GLN A 22 6.96 2.96 -5.06
CA GLN A 22 7.27 3.15 -6.48
C GLN A 22 7.46 1.82 -7.20
N SER A 23 8.18 0.87 -6.57
CA SER A 23 8.34 -0.48 -7.11
C SER A 23 7.00 -1.21 -7.24
N TYR A 24 6.07 -1.00 -6.29
CA TYR A 24 4.73 -1.58 -6.34
C TYR A 24 3.89 -0.96 -7.47
N GLN A 25 3.87 0.37 -7.58
CA GLN A 25 3.18 1.10 -8.63
C GLN A 25 3.68 0.70 -10.02
N ASN A 26 5.01 0.63 -10.20
CA ASN A 26 5.62 0.22 -11.47
C ASN A 26 5.25 -1.21 -11.87
N HIS A 27 5.15 -2.13 -10.90
CA HIS A 27 4.75 -3.51 -11.18
C HIS A 27 3.28 -3.57 -11.66
N LEU A 28 2.39 -2.79 -11.05
CA LEU A 28 1.00 -2.68 -11.51
C LEU A 28 0.91 -2.06 -12.91
N ILE A 29 1.67 -1.00 -13.18
CA ILE A 29 1.75 -0.38 -14.51
C ILE A 29 2.21 -1.40 -15.55
N SER A 30 3.25 -2.19 -15.26
CA SER A 30 3.72 -3.25 -16.16
C SER A 30 2.61 -4.25 -16.48
N LYS A 31 1.82 -4.67 -15.48
CA LYS A 31 0.70 -5.60 -15.71
C LYS A 31 -0.43 -4.98 -16.52
N ILE A 32 -0.72 -3.71 -16.32
CA ILE A 32 -1.69 -2.97 -17.14
C ILE A 32 -1.19 -2.87 -18.59
N GLN A 33 0.09 -2.59 -18.81
CA GLN A 33 0.68 -2.53 -20.15
C GLN A 33 0.67 -3.90 -20.85
N GLU A 34 1.02 -4.98 -20.14
CA GLU A 34 0.92 -6.35 -20.66
C GLU A 34 -0.52 -6.70 -21.05
N ALA A 35 -1.49 -6.41 -20.18
CA ALA A 35 -2.91 -6.65 -20.41
C ALA A 35 -3.44 -5.86 -21.61
N GLY A 36 -3.12 -4.56 -21.70
CA GLY A 36 -3.52 -3.71 -22.82
C GLY A 36 -2.97 -4.21 -24.15
N LYS A 37 -1.70 -4.61 -24.20
CA LYS A 37 -1.09 -5.23 -25.40
C LYS A 37 -1.81 -6.50 -25.82
N LEU A 38 -2.11 -7.39 -24.87
CA LEU A 38 -2.81 -8.66 -25.15
C LEU A 38 -4.25 -8.44 -25.62
N ALA A 39 -4.93 -7.43 -25.08
CA ALA A 39 -6.30 -7.10 -25.45
C ALA A 39 -6.40 -6.20 -26.69
N ASN A 40 -5.27 -5.73 -27.23
CA ASN A 40 -5.22 -4.67 -28.26
C ASN A 40 -6.00 -3.40 -27.85
N ILE A 41 -5.85 -3.00 -26.59
CA ILE A 41 -6.48 -1.82 -25.97
C ILE A 41 -5.35 -0.87 -25.51
N ASP A 42 -5.51 0.44 -25.73
CA ASP A 42 -4.57 1.43 -25.20
C ASP A 42 -4.57 1.42 -23.65
N PRO A 43 -3.46 1.07 -22.98
CA PRO A 43 -3.39 1.02 -21.52
C PRO A 43 -3.30 2.42 -20.88
N THR A 44 -3.05 3.48 -21.64
CA THR A 44 -2.72 4.83 -21.12
C THR A 44 -3.80 5.41 -20.19
N PRO A 45 -5.12 5.34 -20.51
CA PRO A 45 -6.16 5.85 -19.62
C PRO A 45 -6.20 5.11 -18.28
N PHE A 46 -5.94 3.81 -18.30
CA PHE A 46 -5.91 2.96 -17.10
C PHE A 46 -4.69 3.26 -16.22
N ILE A 47 -3.55 3.51 -16.85
CA ILE A 47 -2.33 3.96 -16.14
C ILE A 47 -2.59 5.32 -15.48
N ALA A 48 -3.20 6.27 -16.18
CA ALA A 48 -3.55 7.58 -15.61
C ALA A 48 -4.52 7.44 -14.42
N LYS A 49 -5.55 6.60 -14.57
CA LYS A 49 -6.49 6.28 -13.49
C LYS A 49 -5.77 5.67 -12.29
N LEU A 50 -4.87 4.72 -12.52
CA LEU A 50 -4.03 4.14 -11.47
C LEU A 50 -3.18 5.20 -10.77
N THR A 51 -2.39 5.98 -11.50
CA THR A 51 -1.41 6.92 -10.94
C THR A 51 -2.04 8.11 -10.24
N SER A 52 -3.28 8.48 -10.59
CA SER A 52 -4.05 9.52 -9.91
C SER A 52 -4.48 9.16 -8.48
N LEU A 53 -4.41 7.88 -8.10
CA LEU A 53 -4.84 7.45 -6.77
C LEU A 53 -3.98 8.08 -5.66
N SER A 54 -4.65 8.58 -4.62
CA SER A 54 -3.98 9.19 -3.47
C SER A 54 -3.08 8.20 -2.72
N CYS A 55 -3.28 6.89 -2.86
CA CYS A 55 -2.53 5.86 -2.14
C CYS A 55 -1.03 5.80 -2.47
N TRP A 56 -0.58 6.46 -3.52
CA TRP A 56 0.85 6.56 -3.89
C TRP A 56 1.62 7.60 -3.07
N SER A 57 0.92 8.56 -2.46
CA SER A 57 1.57 9.61 -1.69
C SER A 57 1.75 9.20 -0.23
N PHE A 58 3.01 9.23 0.20
CA PHE A 58 3.40 8.96 1.57
C PHE A 58 3.36 10.25 2.38
N SER A 59 2.26 10.46 3.11
CA SER A 59 2.06 11.62 3.99
C SER A 59 1.40 11.19 5.30
N SER A 60 1.74 11.89 6.38
CA SER A 60 1.10 11.80 7.70
C SER A 60 -0.42 12.03 7.66
N THR A 61 -0.87 12.81 6.69
CA THR A 61 -2.28 13.19 6.50
C THR A 61 -2.99 12.33 5.47
N ASN A 62 -2.27 11.42 4.79
CA ASN A 62 -2.81 10.60 3.71
C ASN A 62 -2.92 9.14 4.13
N TRP A 63 -4.12 8.77 4.56
CA TRP A 63 -4.42 7.44 5.07
C TRP A 63 -4.51 6.36 3.99
N SER A 64 -4.52 6.74 2.71
CA SER A 64 -4.66 5.81 1.59
C SER A 64 -3.46 4.88 1.46
N SER A 65 -2.24 5.43 1.65
CA SER A 65 -1.01 4.64 1.64
C SER A 65 -0.89 3.74 2.87
N TYR A 66 -1.43 4.18 4.00
CA TYR A 66 -1.56 3.36 5.21
C TYR A 66 -2.49 2.18 5.00
N ALA A 67 -3.67 2.41 4.40
CA ALA A 67 -4.61 1.34 4.07
C ALA A 67 -3.94 0.27 3.18
N LEU A 68 -3.19 0.69 2.15
CA LEU A 68 -2.40 -0.24 1.33
C LEU A 68 -1.44 -1.10 2.15
N VAL A 69 -0.62 -0.51 3.02
CA VAL A 69 0.37 -1.27 3.81
C VAL A 69 -0.30 -2.20 4.83
N ARG A 70 -1.51 -1.87 5.29
CA ARG A 70 -2.30 -2.70 6.20
C ARG A 70 -2.97 -3.90 5.53
N GLY A 71 -2.79 -4.07 4.22
CA GLY A 71 -3.51 -5.12 3.49
C GLY A 71 -4.92 -4.68 3.10
N CYS A 72 -5.15 -3.41 2.78
CA CYS A 72 -6.40 -3.00 2.14
C CYS A 72 -6.11 -2.67 0.68
N LEU A 73 -6.88 -3.25 -0.23
CA LEU A 73 -6.72 -3.04 -1.67
C LEU A 73 -7.77 -2.03 -2.16
N PRO A 74 -7.39 -0.98 -2.90
CA PRO A 74 -8.34 -0.21 -3.68
C PRO A 74 -9.10 -1.14 -4.63
N THR A 75 -10.42 -1.09 -4.61
CA THR A 75 -11.27 -1.83 -5.57
C THR A 75 -10.88 -1.51 -7.01
N LEU A 76 -10.49 -0.26 -7.24
CA LEU A 76 -10.04 0.25 -8.51
C LEU A 76 -8.89 -0.55 -9.15
N PHE A 77 -8.03 -1.19 -8.36
CA PHE A 77 -6.96 -2.04 -8.93
C PHE A 77 -7.51 -3.24 -9.69
N ILE A 78 -8.59 -3.84 -9.18
CA ILE A 78 -9.26 -4.97 -9.82
C ILE A 78 -10.05 -4.46 -11.02
N ASP A 79 -10.80 -3.38 -10.84
CA ASP A 79 -11.66 -2.81 -11.88
C ASP A 79 -10.85 -2.43 -13.12
N ILE A 80 -9.66 -1.85 -12.96
CA ILE A 80 -8.76 -1.53 -14.08
C ILE A 80 -8.43 -2.77 -14.93
N LEU A 81 -8.13 -3.91 -14.31
CA LEU A 81 -7.82 -5.13 -15.06
C LEU A 81 -9.08 -5.72 -15.69
N VAL A 82 -10.23 -5.63 -15.01
CA VAL A 82 -11.52 -6.06 -15.56
C VAL A 82 -11.90 -5.25 -16.79
N ASP A 83 -11.70 -3.94 -16.76
CA ASP A 83 -11.94 -3.04 -17.89
C ASP A 83 -11.00 -3.35 -19.08
N LEU A 84 -9.85 -3.99 -18.84
CA LEU A 84 -8.95 -4.53 -19.86
C LEU A 84 -9.31 -5.96 -20.31
N SER A 85 -10.57 -6.36 -20.10
CA SER A 85 -11.11 -7.69 -20.44
C SER A 85 -10.48 -8.86 -19.68
N ILE A 86 -9.78 -8.62 -18.55
CA ILE A 86 -9.30 -9.71 -17.70
C ILE A 86 -10.46 -10.20 -16.83
N PRO A 87 -10.76 -11.52 -16.80
CA PRO A 87 -11.78 -12.05 -15.91
C PRO A 87 -11.53 -11.65 -14.46
N ARG A 88 -12.57 -11.20 -13.74
CA ARG A 88 -12.47 -10.65 -12.38
C ARG A 88 -11.70 -11.57 -11.41
N ILE A 89 -11.90 -12.88 -11.50
CA ILE A 89 -11.19 -13.86 -10.67
C ILE A 89 -9.69 -13.86 -10.96
N SER A 90 -9.29 -13.77 -12.23
CA SER A 90 -7.88 -13.65 -12.63
C SER A 90 -7.27 -12.32 -12.19
N ALA A 91 -8.02 -11.21 -12.33
CA ALA A 91 -7.60 -9.90 -11.85
C ALA A 91 -7.31 -9.91 -10.34
N ILE A 92 -8.20 -10.50 -9.53
CA ILE A 92 -8.01 -10.63 -8.07
C ILE A 92 -6.71 -11.39 -7.77
N LYS A 93 -6.45 -12.52 -8.44
CA LYS A 93 -5.23 -13.32 -8.23
C LYS A 93 -3.96 -12.53 -8.55
N VAL A 94 -3.94 -11.82 -9.68
CA VAL A 94 -2.81 -10.97 -10.09
C VAL A 94 -2.57 -9.87 -9.05
N ILE A 95 -3.60 -9.11 -8.69
CA ILE A 95 -3.48 -8.03 -7.70
C ILE A 95 -3.03 -8.56 -6.33
N ALA A 96 -3.60 -9.68 -5.87
CA ALA A 96 -3.23 -10.32 -4.62
C ALA A 96 -1.74 -10.71 -4.59
N ALA A 97 -1.23 -11.34 -5.66
CA ALA A 97 0.17 -11.74 -5.73
C ALA A 97 1.13 -10.54 -5.68
N ILE A 98 0.84 -9.48 -6.44
CA ILE A 98 1.63 -8.25 -6.45
C ILE A 98 1.60 -7.58 -5.08
N HIS A 99 0.42 -7.50 -4.45
CA HIS A 99 0.25 -6.89 -3.15
C HIS A 99 0.99 -7.67 -2.04
N ASN A 100 0.94 -9.00 -2.06
CA ASN A 100 1.68 -9.83 -1.12
C ASN A 100 3.19 -9.60 -1.21
N ASN A 101 3.74 -9.50 -2.41
CA ASN A 101 5.15 -9.15 -2.61
C ASN A 101 5.48 -7.76 -2.03
N PHE A 102 4.60 -6.78 -2.23
CA PHE A 102 4.75 -5.45 -1.63
C PHE A 102 4.74 -5.50 -0.10
N VAL A 103 3.78 -6.19 0.51
CA VAL A 103 3.68 -6.34 1.97
C VAL A 103 4.91 -7.06 2.53
N GLN A 104 5.41 -8.10 1.87
CA GLN A 104 6.64 -8.79 2.27
C GLN A 104 7.87 -7.88 2.20
N LYS A 105 8.04 -7.12 1.11
CA LYS A 105 9.13 -6.14 0.97
C LYS A 105 9.06 -5.07 2.06
N PHE A 106 7.86 -4.56 2.34
CA PHE A 106 7.63 -3.60 3.41
C PHE A 106 8.02 -4.18 4.78
N ARG A 107 7.57 -5.40 5.09
CA ARG A 107 7.91 -6.06 6.36
C ARG A 107 9.42 -6.22 6.52
N LYS A 108 10.09 -6.77 5.51
CA LYS A 108 11.54 -7.02 5.57
C LYS A 108 12.36 -5.73 5.72
N ARG A 109 12.03 -4.70 4.94
CA ARG A 109 12.86 -3.47 4.85
C ARG A 109 12.49 -2.40 5.87
N ILE A 110 11.30 -2.47 6.47
CA ILE A 110 10.80 -1.43 7.37
C ILE A 110 10.40 -2.03 8.72
N TRP A 111 9.52 -3.04 8.71
CA TRP A 111 8.96 -3.57 9.95
C TRP A 111 10.00 -4.28 10.81
N ASN A 112 10.77 -5.20 10.26
CA ASN A 112 11.71 -6.03 11.04
C ASN A 112 12.80 -5.21 11.73
N LEU A 113 13.23 -4.08 11.13
CA LEU A 113 14.17 -3.14 11.75
C LEU A 113 13.61 -2.43 13.00
N ARG A 114 12.28 -2.37 13.16
CA ARG A 114 11.64 -1.83 14.38
C ARG A 114 11.72 -2.84 15.53
N SER A 115 11.66 -4.14 15.24
CA SER A 115 11.56 -5.19 16.25
C SER A 115 12.87 -5.42 17.02
N TYR A 116 14.04 -5.12 16.42
CA TYR A 116 15.34 -5.38 17.05
C TYR A 116 15.71 -4.40 18.17
N GLU A 117 15.38 -3.10 18.06
CA GLU A 117 15.70 -2.11 19.09
C GLU A 117 14.61 -1.02 19.18
N LYS A 118 13.42 -1.38 19.65
CA LYS A 118 12.24 -0.50 19.65
C LYS A 118 12.47 0.85 20.36
N SER A 119 13.07 0.87 21.55
CA SER A 119 13.25 2.11 22.32
C SER A 119 14.29 3.06 21.69
N ARG A 120 15.43 2.53 21.23
CA ARG A 120 16.43 3.28 20.46
C ARG A 120 15.84 3.78 19.15
N TRP A 121 15.02 2.98 18.49
CA TRP A 121 14.30 3.40 17.31
C TRP A 121 13.35 4.55 17.63
N GLU A 122 12.45 4.42 18.61
CA GLU A 122 11.52 5.48 19.01
C GLU A 122 12.25 6.80 19.34
N ASN A 123 13.36 6.71 20.08
CA ASN A 123 14.21 7.86 20.43
C ASN A 123 14.88 8.50 19.21
N ALA A 124 15.49 7.70 18.32
CA ALA A 124 16.15 8.18 17.10
C ALA A 124 15.18 8.85 16.10
N MET A 125 13.89 8.70 16.36
CA MET A 125 12.78 9.06 15.51
C MET A 125 11.91 10.17 16.10
N ASN A 126 12.24 10.59 17.33
CA ASN A 126 11.51 11.60 18.11
C ASN A 126 10.01 11.27 18.23
N ILE A 127 9.68 9.98 18.39
CA ILE A 127 8.29 9.55 18.61
C ILE A 127 7.92 9.91 20.05
N THR A 128 7.12 10.95 20.20
CA THR A 128 6.66 11.41 21.51
C THR A 128 5.38 10.71 21.95
N TYR A 129 5.09 10.73 23.25
CA TYR A 129 3.83 10.25 23.79
C TYR A 129 2.60 10.92 23.14
N LYS A 130 2.69 12.24 22.88
CA LYS A 130 1.64 13.02 22.19
C LYS A 130 1.30 12.47 20.79
N LEU A 131 2.31 12.00 20.06
CA LEU A 131 2.13 11.39 18.75
C LEU A 131 1.37 10.05 18.85
N LYS A 132 1.69 9.25 19.89
CA LYS A 132 1.06 7.95 20.17
C LYS A 132 -0.42 8.05 20.52
N THR A 133 -0.86 9.18 21.07
CA THR A 133 -2.25 9.43 21.50
C THR A 133 -3.05 10.28 20.50
N THR A 134 -2.47 10.68 19.36
CA THR A 134 -3.18 11.50 18.36
C THR A 134 -4.28 10.66 17.67
N PRO A 135 -5.55 11.12 17.62
CA PRO A 135 -6.63 10.40 16.96
C PRO A 135 -6.39 10.22 15.46
N LYS A 136 -6.86 9.09 14.90
CA LYS A 136 -6.82 8.81 13.46
C LYS A 136 -7.80 9.73 12.71
N PRO A 137 -7.35 10.53 11.72
CA PRO A 137 -8.23 11.21 10.77
C PRO A 137 -9.14 10.23 10.03
N SER A 138 -10.44 10.55 9.99
CA SER A 138 -11.54 9.71 9.50
C SER A 138 -11.84 9.90 8.01
N ASN A 139 -10.88 10.35 7.22
CA ASN A 139 -11.17 11.03 5.94
C ASN A 139 -11.40 10.10 4.74
N LEU A 140 -11.38 8.77 4.92
CA LEU A 140 -11.53 7.82 3.81
C LEU A 140 -12.84 7.04 3.92
N PRO A 141 -13.68 7.05 2.86
CA PRO A 141 -14.86 6.20 2.80
C PRO A 141 -14.47 4.72 2.85
N LEU A 142 -15.19 3.92 3.65
CA LEU A 142 -14.96 2.47 3.71
C LEU A 142 -15.15 1.77 2.35
N SER A 143 -15.96 2.32 1.45
CA SER A 143 -16.25 1.73 0.14
C SER A 143 -15.07 1.78 -0.84
N THR A 144 -14.06 2.62 -0.62
CA THR A 144 -12.93 2.79 -1.54
C THR A 144 -11.93 1.63 -1.45
N TYR A 145 -11.96 0.86 -0.36
CA TYR A 145 -11.01 -0.21 -0.10
C TYR A 145 -11.73 -1.49 0.30
N ILE A 146 -11.30 -2.61 -0.27
CA ILE A 146 -11.69 -3.93 0.23
C ILE A 146 -10.61 -4.44 1.20
N PRO A 147 -11.01 -5.04 2.33
CA PRO A 147 -10.07 -5.79 3.16
C PRO A 147 -9.42 -6.88 2.31
N TYR A 148 -8.10 -7.02 2.39
CA TYR A 148 -7.44 -8.16 1.81
C TYR A 148 -7.83 -9.39 2.63
N SER A 149 -8.73 -10.22 2.09
CA SER A 149 -9.08 -11.50 2.69
C SER A 149 -7.84 -12.37 2.67
N SER A 150 -7.34 -12.65 3.86
CA SER A 150 -6.30 -13.63 4.07
C SER A 150 -6.86 -14.63 5.07
N ASP A 151 -6.74 -15.92 4.82
CA ASP A 151 -6.54 -16.93 5.89
C ASP A 151 -5.23 -16.68 6.66
N VAL A 152 -4.81 -15.43 6.78
CA VAL A 152 -3.63 -14.93 7.46
C VAL A 152 -4.11 -13.71 8.22
N HIS A 153 -4.85 -13.99 9.29
CA HIS A 153 -4.81 -13.17 10.49
C HIS A 153 -3.35 -13.00 10.90
N LEU A 154 -2.72 -11.94 10.40
CA LEU A 154 -1.60 -11.32 11.08
C LEU A 154 -2.11 -9.99 11.60
N TYR A 155 -2.83 -10.10 12.72
CA TYR A 155 -2.79 -9.03 13.70
C TYR A 155 -1.33 -8.64 13.88
N PHE A 156 -1.06 -7.35 13.68
CA PHE A 156 0.19 -6.74 14.07
C PHE A 156 0.29 -6.83 15.61
N GLN A 157 0.72 -7.99 16.13
CA GLN A 157 1.27 -8.12 17.49
C GLN A 157 2.77 -7.91 17.43
#